data_AF-A0A6G1G993-F1
#
_entry.id   AF-A0A6G1G993-F1
#
_cell.length_a   1.000
_cell.length_b   1.000
_cell.length_c   1.000
_cell.angle_alpha   90.00
_cell.angle_beta   90.00
_cell.angle_gamma   90.00
#
_symmetry.space_group_name_H-M   'P 1'
#
loop_
_entity.id
_entity.type
_entity.pdbx_description
1 polymer ?
#
loop_
_entity_poly.entity_id
_entity_poly.type
_entity_poly.pdbx_seq_one_letter_code
_entity_poly.pdbx_strand_id
1 'polypeptide(L)'
;MPGGGELSYAQGMAAVHETSHWMGLLHTFEGDSCTSDGDFIADTPQQSVSTDQYPRSPAKDTYPDQPRLDPIYNYMDYSTDECYEGFMPMQHQRMMEMWAMHRAGHVAA
;
A
#
# COMPACT_ATOMS: atom_id res chain seq x y z
N MET A 1 6.22 8.68 -12.48
CA MET A 1 5.42 9.63 -13.33
C MET A 1 5.52 9.17 -14.77
N PRO A 2 4.42 9.15 -15.54
CA PRO A 2 4.46 8.70 -16.94
C PRO A 2 5.48 9.48 -17.76
N GLY A 3 6.38 8.77 -18.46
CA GLY A 3 7.45 9.37 -19.27
C GLY A 3 8.71 9.82 -18.51
N GLY A 4 8.86 9.45 -17.24
CA GLY A 4 10.11 9.66 -16.47
C GLY A 4 11.26 8.73 -16.89
N GLY A 5 12.49 9.06 -16.48
CA GLY A 5 13.69 8.28 -16.82
C GLY A 5 13.80 6.90 -16.13
N GLU A 6 13.05 6.71 -15.04
CA GLU A 6 12.90 5.43 -14.35
C GLU A 6 11.74 4.65 -14.97
N LEU A 7 12.03 3.82 -15.98
CA LEU A 7 11.01 3.09 -16.75
C LEU A 7 10.15 2.17 -15.88
N SER A 8 10.71 1.65 -14.79
CA SER A 8 10.01 0.78 -13.84
C SER A 8 8.90 1.49 -13.04
N TYR A 9 8.84 2.82 -13.08
CA TYR A 9 7.86 3.67 -12.37
C TYR A 9 7.08 4.62 -13.32
N ALA A 10 7.00 4.25 -14.60
CA ALA A 10 6.47 5.07 -15.69
C ALA A 10 5.02 4.76 -16.09
N GLN A 11 4.31 3.90 -15.35
CA GLN A 11 2.90 3.53 -15.62
C GLN A 11 1.91 4.39 -14.81
N GLY A 12 2.43 5.29 -13.96
CA GLY A 12 1.63 6.24 -13.20
C GLY A 12 1.22 5.75 -11.82
N MET A 13 1.72 4.59 -11.36
CA MET A 13 1.33 4.03 -10.07
C MET A 13 1.86 4.84 -8.88
N ALA A 14 2.94 5.60 -9.07
CA ALA A 14 3.34 6.63 -8.11
C ALA A 14 2.19 7.61 -7.79
N ALA A 15 1.39 8.03 -8.78
CA ALA A 15 0.26 8.92 -8.51
C ALA A 15 -0.85 8.21 -7.72
N VAL A 16 -1.05 6.90 -7.95
CA VAL A 16 -1.97 6.06 -7.18
C VAL A 16 -1.52 5.97 -5.72
N HIS A 17 -0.24 5.65 -5.49
CA HIS A 17 0.39 5.57 -4.17
C HIS A 17 0.23 6.88 -3.37
N GLU A 18 0.64 8.01 -3.95
CA GLU A 18 0.57 9.31 -3.28
C GLU A 18 -0.87 9.78 -3.04
N THR A 19 -1.79 9.50 -3.99
CA THR A 19 -3.21 9.83 -3.80
C THR A 19 -3.82 8.99 -2.68
N SER A 20 -3.38 7.75 -2.51
CA SER A 20 -3.82 6.88 -1.43
C SER A 20 -3.29 7.31 -0.06
N HIS A 21 -2.07 7.82 0.02
CA HIS A 21 -1.62 8.55 1.21
C HIS A 21 -2.50 9.75 1.52
N TRP A 22 -2.84 10.52 0.49
CA TRP A 22 -3.78 11.62 0.66
C TRP A 22 -5.17 11.13 1.11
N MET A 23 -5.58 9.90 0.77
CA MET A 23 -6.78 9.25 1.28
C MET A 23 -6.56 8.49 2.61
N GLY A 24 -5.42 8.63 3.27
CA GLY A 24 -5.18 8.16 4.63
C GLY A 24 -4.72 6.70 4.76
N LEU A 25 -4.19 6.12 3.68
CA LEU A 25 -3.45 4.85 3.76
C LEU A 25 -1.99 5.09 4.18
N LEU A 26 -1.46 4.19 4.99
CA LEU A 26 -0.04 4.13 5.36
C LEU A 26 0.66 3.10 4.47
N HIS A 27 1.99 3.07 4.53
CA HIS A 27 2.75 1.99 3.88
C HIS A 27 2.41 0.63 4.49
N THR A 28 2.42 -0.42 3.69
CA THR A 28 2.18 -1.80 4.19
C THR A 28 3.23 -2.26 5.20
N PHE A 29 4.41 -1.65 5.16
CA PHE A 29 5.53 -1.88 6.07
C PHE A 29 5.63 -0.87 7.22
N GLU A 30 4.55 -0.11 7.47
CA GLU A 30 4.51 0.81 8.61
C GLU A 30 4.65 0.07 9.94
N GLY A 31 5.34 0.68 10.91
CA GLY A 31 5.55 0.12 12.23
C GLY A 31 6.71 -0.87 12.38
N ASP A 32 7.22 -1.46 11.29
CA ASP A 32 8.39 -2.37 11.26
C ASP A 32 8.38 -3.41 12.41
N SER A 33 7.23 -4.03 12.65
CA SER A 33 7.06 -4.98 13.76
C SER A 33 5.95 -6.00 13.49
N CYS A 34 6.23 -7.27 13.82
CA CYS A 34 5.29 -8.39 13.68
C CYS A 34 4.12 -8.35 14.67
N THR A 35 4.18 -7.50 15.70
CA THR A 35 3.16 -7.40 16.74
C THR A 35 2.53 -6.00 16.81
N SER A 36 2.95 -5.07 15.96
CA SER A 36 2.33 -3.74 15.89
C SER A 36 1.02 -3.80 15.12
N ASP A 37 0.24 -2.72 15.17
CA ASP A 37 -0.95 -2.58 14.33
C ASP A 37 -0.61 -2.37 12.84
N GLY A 38 0.68 -2.29 12.47
CA GLY A 38 1.13 -2.13 11.09
C GLY A 38 0.60 -0.84 10.45
N ASP A 39 -0.03 -0.99 9.29
CA ASP A 39 -0.74 0.09 8.58
C ASP A 39 -2.14 0.40 9.16
N PHE A 40 -2.52 -0.27 10.26
CA PHE A 40 -3.83 -0.24 10.91
C PHE A 40 -4.98 -0.77 10.04
N ILE A 41 -4.70 -1.73 9.14
CA ILE A 41 -5.69 -2.34 8.25
C ILE A 41 -5.60 -3.87 8.35
N ALA A 42 -6.64 -4.48 8.93
CA ALA A 42 -6.58 -5.87 9.37
C ALA A 42 -6.39 -6.92 8.25
N ASP A 43 -6.78 -6.60 7.01
CA ASP A 43 -6.60 -7.49 5.86
C ASP A 43 -5.28 -7.29 5.11
N THR A 44 -4.49 -6.27 5.45
CA THR A 44 -3.10 -6.12 4.99
C THR A 44 -2.22 -7.13 5.75
N PRO A 45 -1.51 -8.07 5.07
CA PRO A 45 -0.48 -8.88 5.70
C PRO A 45 0.64 -8.01 6.29
N GLN A 46 1.21 -8.43 7.42
CA GLN A 46 2.32 -7.69 8.04
C GLN A 46 3.58 -7.75 7.18
N GLN A 47 4.27 -6.62 7.10
CA GLN A 47 5.52 -6.48 6.36
C GLN A 47 6.49 -5.65 7.20
N SER A 48 7.76 -6.07 7.31
CA SER A 48 8.74 -5.32 8.11
C SER A 48 9.45 -4.23 7.30
N VAL A 49 9.76 -4.54 6.04
CA VAL A 49 10.52 -3.66 5.14
C VAL A 49 9.88 -3.61 3.77
N SER A 50 9.99 -2.46 3.12
CA SER A 50 9.52 -2.24 1.75
C SER A 50 10.10 -3.25 0.76
N THR A 51 9.37 -3.48 -0.32
CA THR A 51 9.84 -4.28 -1.44
C THR A 51 10.54 -3.39 -2.45
N ASP A 52 11.78 -3.71 -2.78
CA ASP A 52 12.47 -3.11 -3.93
C ASP A 52 12.27 -3.97 -5.17
N GLN A 53 12.00 -3.34 -6.30
CA GLN A 53 11.82 -3.99 -7.61
C GLN A 53 10.60 -4.93 -7.65
N TYR A 54 10.70 -6.06 -8.37
CA TYR A 54 9.66 -7.07 -8.47
C TYR A 54 10.22 -8.47 -8.19
N PRO A 55 10.45 -8.82 -6.91
CA PRO A 55 10.98 -10.13 -6.53
C PRO A 55 9.90 -11.21 -6.66
N ARG A 56 9.90 -11.93 -7.78
CA ARG A 56 8.95 -13.04 -8.02
C ARG A 56 9.35 -14.36 -7.36
N SER A 57 10.64 -14.57 -7.08
CA SER A 57 11.15 -15.82 -6.51
C SER A 57 12.47 -15.63 -5.77
N PRO A 58 12.58 -16.04 -4.49
CA PRO A 58 11.48 -16.57 -3.65
C PRO A 58 10.41 -15.48 -3.40
N ALA A 59 9.21 -15.91 -3.01
CA ALA A 59 8.23 -14.94 -2.53
C ALA A 59 8.76 -14.24 -1.28
N LYS A 60 8.51 -12.93 -1.17
CA LYS A 60 8.97 -12.13 -0.03
C LYS A 60 8.14 -12.48 1.21
N ASP A 61 8.84 -12.74 2.29
CA ASP A 61 8.26 -13.11 3.58
C ASP A 61 9.16 -12.57 4.69
N THR A 62 8.78 -11.43 5.25
CA THR A 62 9.51 -10.79 6.35
C THR A 62 9.15 -11.38 7.70
N TYR A 63 7.99 -12.03 7.81
CA TYR A 63 7.50 -12.65 9.04
C TYR A 63 7.01 -14.09 8.80
N PRO A 64 7.93 -15.07 8.66
CA PRO A 64 7.57 -16.45 8.30
C PRO A 64 6.68 -17.18 9.30
N ASP A 65 6.61 -16.69 10.54
CA ASP A 65 5.74 -17.23 11.59
C ASP A 65 4.31 -16.67 11.54
N GLN A 66 4.05 -15.66 10.69
CA GLN A 66 2.72 -15.06 10.48
C GLN A 66 1.99 -15.72 9.30
N PRO A 67 0.65 -15.74 9.31
CA PRO A 67 -0.10 -16.20 8.16
C PRO A 67 -0.06 -15.15 7.06
N ARG A 68 0.25 -15.60 5.83
CA ARG A 68 0.35 -14.84 4.57
C ARG A 68 1.72 -14.21 4.34
N LEU A 69 2.08 -14.07 3.06
CA LEU A 69 3.32 -13.46 2.58
C LEU A 69 3.21 -11.94 2.55
N ASP A 70 4.34 -11.25 2.42
CA ASP A 70 4.39 -9.80 2.27
C ASP A 70 3.54 -9.34 1.07
N PRO A 71 2.76 -8.25 1.20
CA PRO A 71 1.83 -7.80 0.17
C PRO A 71 2.52 -7.00 -0.96
N ILE A 72 3.50 -7.61 -1.64
CA ILE A 72 4.35 -6.93 -2.65
C ILE A 72 3.57 -6.36 -3.85
N TYR A 73 2.35 -6.84 -4.08
CA TYR A 73 1.46 -6.41 -5.16
C TYR A 73 0.56 -5.23 -4.76
N ASN A 74 0.66 -4.76 -3.51
CA ASN A 74 -0.16 -3.68 -2.99
C ASN A 74 0.39 -2.32 -3.42
N TYR A 75 -0.48 -1.40 -3.83
CA TYR A 75 -0.07 -0.04 -4.21
C TYR A 75 0.63 0.74 -3.09
N MET A 76 0.48 0.35 -1.82
CA MET A 76 1.12 0.98 -0.66
C MET A 76 2.47 0.35 -0.28
N ASP A 77 2.99 -0.60 -1.05
CA ASP A 77 4.40 -1.02 -0.99
C ASP A 77 5.27 -0.12 -1.92
N TYR A 78 6.56 -0.42 -2.08
CA TYR A 78 7.50 0.26 -2.98
C TYR A 78 7.95 -0.57 -4.19
N SER A 79 7.24 -1.66 -4.48
CA SER A 79 7.46 -2.46 -5.68
C SER A 79 7.39 -1.60 -6.95
N THR A 80 7.94 -2.11 -8.05
CA THR A 80 7.85 -1.41 -9.34
C THR A 80 6.43 -1.44 -9.90
N ASP A 81 6.10 -0.53 -10.81
CA ASP A 81 4.74 -0.38 -11.37
C ASP A 81 4.19 -1.69 -11.98
N GLU A 82 5.04 -2.53 -12.60
CA GLU A 82 4.63 -3.84 -13.17
C GLU A 82 4.17 -4.84 -12.11
N CYS A 83 4.56 -4.65 -10.84
CA CYS A 83 4.22 -5.54 -9.73
C CYS A 83 2.85 -5.21 -9.13
N TYR A 84 2.32 -4.00 -9.30
CA TYR A 84 1.10 -3.65 -8.57
C TYR A 84 -0.17 -4.27 -9.17
N GLU A 85 -1.03 -4.80 -8.31
CA GLU A 85 -2.31 -5.40 -8.68
C GLU A 85 -3.51 -4.66 -8.07
N GLY A 86 -3.40 -4.13 -6.85
CA GLY A 86 -4.58 -3.58 -6.19
C GLY A 86 -4.42 -3.14 -4.74
N PHE A 87 -5.50 -2.56 -4.22
CA PHE A 87 -5.72 -2.39 -2.77
C PHE A 87 -6.51 -3.59 -2.22
N MET A 88 -6.37 -3.81 -0.91
CA MET A 88 -7.23 -4.72 -0.16
C MET A 88 -8.63 -4.14 0.08
N PRO A 89 -9.66 -4.96 0.35
CA PRO A 89 -11.01 -4.48 0.65
C PRO A 89 -11.06 -3.43 1.77
N MET A 90 -10.35 -3.63 2.88
CA MET A 90 -10.40 -2.67 4.00
C MET A 90 -9.58 -1.40 3.74
N GLN A 91 -8.58 -1.44 2.85
CA GLN A 91 -7.94 -0.22 2.34
C GLN A 91 -8.93 0.67 1.59
N HIS A 92 -9.78 0.10 0.74
CA HIS A 92 -10.85 0.87 0.09
C HIS A 92 -11.81 1.48 1.10
N GLN A 93 -12.22 0.70 2.11
CA GLN A 93 -13.10 1.19 3.17
C GLN A 93 -12.46 2.37 3.91
N ARG A 94 -11.20 2.25 4.32
CA ARG A 94 -10.47 3.32 5.00
C ARG A 94 -10.36 4.58 4.15
N MET A 95 -10.07 4.46 2.86
CA MET A 95 -10.03 5.62 1.95
C MET A 95 -11.38 6.35 1.90
N MET A 96 -12.49 5.62 1.85
CA MET A 96 -13.83 6.21 1.84
C MET A 96 -14.18 6.88 3.18
N GLU A 97 -13.78 6.28 4.30
CA GLU A 97 -13.96 6.85 5.64
C GLU A 97 -13.15 8.14 5.83
N MET A 98 -11.88 8.13 5.40
CA MET A 98 -11.00 9.30 5.45
C MET A 98 -11.46 10.42 4.51
N TRP A 99 -12.01 10.07 3.35
CA TRP A 99 -12.68 11.04 2.48
C TRP A 99 -13.88 11.67 3.19
N ALA A 100 -14.79 10.86 3.73
CA ALA A 100 -15.98 11.35 4.42
C ALA A 100 -15.63 12.25 5.62
N MET A 101 -14.61 11.87 6.40
CA MET A 101 -14.21 12.60 7.60
C MET A 101 -13.56 13.96 7.30
N HIS A 102 -12.80 14.06 6.21
CA HIS A 102 -11.88 15.19 6.02
C HIS A 102 -12.05 15.94 4.70
N ARG A 103 -12.75 15.39 3.70
CA ARG A 103 -12.73 15.90 2.30
C ARG A 103 -14.10 16.02 1.64
N ALA A 104 -15.11 15.31 2.12
CA ALA A 104 -16.47 15.40 1.58
C ALA A 104 -17.08 16.82 1.68
N GLY A 105 -16.47 17.69 2.48
CA GLY A 105 -16.99 19.03 2.75
C GLY A 105 -18.22 18.98 3.66
N HIS A 106 -18.56 20.10 4.27
CA HIS A 106 -19.85 20.20 4.96
C HIS A 106 -20.96 20.32 3.94
N VAL A 107 -21.87 19.35 3.90
CA VAL A 107 -23.20 19.58 3.33
C VAL A 107 -23.93 20.44 4.34
N ALA A 108 -24.08 21.74 4.05
CA ALA A 108 -24.98 22.59 4.82
C ALA A 108 -26.39 21.98 4.72
N ALA A 109 -26.96 21.64 5.87
CA ALA A 109 -28.35 21.20 6.00
C ALA A 109 -29.32 22.36 5.67
#